data_AF-A0A7L1Y9J1-F1
#
_entry.id   AF-A0A7L1Y9J1-F1
#
_cell.length_a   1.000
_cell.length_b   1.000
_cell.length_c   1.000
_cell.angle_alpha   90.00
_cell.angle_beta   90.00
_cell.angle_gamma   90.00
#
_symmetry.space_group_name_H-M   'P 1'
#
loop_
_entity.id
_entity.type
_entity.pdbx_description
1 polymer ?
#
loop_
_entity_poly.entity_id
_entity_poly.type
_entity_poly.pdbx_seq_one_letter_code
_entity_poly.pdbx_strand_id
1 'polypeptide(L)'
;SLKSCENAQNASDTNLNRRTKTIYTPLELQFMEMKKQYKDAVLCVECGYKYRFFGEDAEIAAKELNIYCHLDHNFMTASIPSHRLFVHVRRLVAKGHKVGVVKQMETAALKAAGENKSSLFSRKLTALYTKSTLIGEDILFKQIWFQTLTFGVDEVTPDVPDNYLLCVCENGENLRDRKKGDVVIGIMAIQPTTGEVIFDSFRDSASRSELESRVLRLQPVEIILPSRLSDQSEKLISSITSM
;
A
#
# COMPACT_ATOMS: atom_id res chain seq x y z
N SER A 1 -17.43 -58.32 28.91
CA SER A 1 -17.32 -56.88 29.15
C SER A 1 -18.22 -56.10 28.22
N LEU A 2 -19.04 -55.25 28.82
CA LEU A 2 -19.68 -54.03 28.30
C LEU A 2 -20.75 -54.18 27.19
N LYS A 3 -22.00 -54.19 27.66
CA LYS A 3 -23.22 -53.78 26.95
C LYS A 3 -23.24 -52.25 26.83
N SER A 4 -23.47 -51.72 25.64
CA SER A 4 -23.69 -50.29 25.39
C SER A 4 -25.19 -50.00 25.50
N CYS A 5 -25.57 -49.15 26.46
CA CYS A 5 -26.93 -48.66 26.66
C CYS A 5 -27.29 -47.56 25.66
N GLU A 6 -28.50 -47.67 25.11
CA GLU A 6 -29.25 -46.60 24.46
C GLU A 6 -29.75 -45.55 25.46
N ASN A 7 -29.95 -44.34 24.92
CA ASN A 7 -30.85 -43.27 25.35
C ASN A 7 -30.66 -42.56 26.70
N ALA A 8 -30.18 -41.31 26.60
CA ALA A 8 -30.80 -40.15 27.25
C ALA A 8 -30.31 -38.85 26.57
N GLN A 9 -30.92 -38.51 25.44
CA GLN A 9 -30.93 -37.13 24.93
C GLN A 9 -31.91 -36.33 25.80
N ASN A 10 -31.42 -35.35 26.55
CA ASN A 10 -32.25 -34.30 27.14
C ASN A 10 -31.56 -32.94 26.97
N ALA A 11 -32.17 -32.14 26.09
CA ALA A 11 -32.47 -30.72 26.22
C ALA A 11 -31.43 -29.79 26.86
N SER A 12 -30.82 -28.96 26.02
CA SER A 12 -30.67 -27.53 26.32
C SER A 12 -30.92 -26.73 25.04
N ASP A 13 -32.20 -26.57 24.73
CA ASP A 13 -32.70 -25.61 23.76
C ASP A 13 -32.26 -24.20 24.17
N THR A 14 -31.24 -23.69 23.48
CA THR A 14 -30.96 -22.25 23.46
C THR A 14 -31.40 -21.74 22.10
N ASN A 15 -32.54 -21.04 22.09
CA ASN A 15 -33.16 -20.41 20.93
C ASN A 15 -32.17 -19.47 20.21
N LEU A 16 -31.43 -19.99 19.23
CA LEU A 16 -30.66 -19.19 18.29
C LEU A 16 -31.61 -18.65 17.23
N ASN A 17 -32.00 -17.39 17.43
CA ASN A 17 -32.81 -16.61 16.50
C ASN A 17 -32.18 -16.67 15.09
N ARG A 18 -32.89 -17.33 14.18
CA ARG A 18 -32.52 -17.59 12.79
C ARG A 18 -32.71 -16.31 11.96
N ARG A 19 -31.91 -15.26 12.19
CA ARG A 19 -31.78 -14.10 11.30
C ARG A 19 -30.33 -13.62 11.21
N THR A 20 -29.81 -13.70 9.97
CA THR A 20 -28.52 -13.22 9.41
C THR A 20 -27.23 -14.01 9.73
N LYS A 21 -26.93 -14.98 8.84
CA LYS A 21 -25.60 -15.60 8.66
C LYS A 21 -24.65 -14.60 7.97
N THR A 22 -23.87 -13.87 8.76
CA THR A 22 -22.46 -13.52 8.47
C THR A 22 -21.84 -13.05 9.78
N ILE A 23 -20.74 -13.69 10.20
CA ILE A 23 -19.98 -13.32 11.41
C ILE A 23 -19.43 -11.88 11.29
N TYR A 24 -19.27 -11.41 10.06
CA TYR A 24 -18.70 -10.11 9.72
C TYR A 24 -19.76 -9.04 9.45
N THR A 25 -19.44 -7.81 9.84
CA THR A 25 -20.25 -6.64 9.51
C THR A 25 -20.20 -6.32 8.01
N PRO A 26 -21.20 -5.62 7.46
CA PRO A 26 -21.19 -5.23 6.04
C PRO A 26 -19.95 -4.43 5.62
N LEU A 27 -19.40 -3.60 6.52
CA LEU A 27 -18.19 -2.83 6.27
C LEU A 27 -16.94 -3.72 6.26
N GLU A 28 -16.87 -4.70 7.16
CA GLU A 28 -15.77 -5.67 7.21
C GLU A 28 -15.73 -6.52 5.94
N LEU A 29 -16.90 -6.96 5.43
CA LEU A 29 -16.98 -7.69 4.17
C LEU A 29 -16.48 -6.86 2.99
N GLN A 30 -16.88 -5.58 2.93
CA GLN A 30 -16.40 -4.64 1.90
C GLN A 30 -14.88 -4.44 1.99
N PHE A 31 -14.35 -4.29 3.21
CA PHE A 31 -12.91 -4.19 3.44
C PHE A 31 -12.16 -5.43 2.97
N MET A 32 -12.64 -6.64 3.32
CA MET A 32 -12.01 -7.90 2.90
C MET A 32 -11.95 -8.04 1.38
N GLU A 33 -13.03 -7.65 0.68
CA GLU A 33 -13.08 -7.69 -0.78
C GLU A 33 -12.01 -6.78 -1.41
N MET A 34 -11.86 -5.55 -0.90
CA MET A 34 -10.83 -4.61 -1.36
C MET A 34 -9.42 -5.08 -0.98
N LYS A 35 -9.23 -5.58 0.24
CA LYS A 35 -7.94 -6.07 0.73
C LYS A 35 -7.46 -7.30 -0.04
N LYS A 36 -8.37 -8.13 -0.55
CA LYS A 36 -8.02 -9.28 -1.41
C LYS A 36 -7.34 -8.84 -2.71
N GLN A 37 -7.73 -7.68 -3.25
CA GLN A 37 -7.16 -7.12 -4.48
C GLN A 37 -5.83 -6.39 -4.21
N TYR A 38 -5.71 -5.75 -3.05
CA TYR A 38 -4.54 -4.95 -2.65
C TYR A 38 -3.94 -5.44 -1.33
N LYS A 39 -3.40 -6.66 -1.34
CA LYS A 39 -2.88 -7.30 -0.12
C LYS A 39 -1.62 -6.63 0.43
N ASP A 40 -0.81 -6.08 -0.47
CA ASP A 40 0.46 -5.42 -0.21
C ASP A 40 0.33 -3.94 0.20
N ALA A 41 -0.89 -3.38 0.12
CA ALA A 41 -1.16 -2.00 0.49
C ALA A 41 -1.86 -1.90 1.85
N VAL A 42 -1.45 -0.93 2.67
CA VAL A 42 -2.15 -0.50 3.88
C VAL A 42 -3.35 0.35 3.47
N LEU A 43 -4.56 -0.11 3.77
CA LEU A 43 -5.78 0.56 3.31
C LEU A 43 -6.33 1.55 4.34
N CYS A 44 -6.43 2.82 3.94
CA CYS A 44 -7.15 3.87 4.65
C CYS A 44 -8.60 3.91 4.17
N VAL A 45 -9.55 3.40 4.96
CA VAL A 45 -10.96 3.31 4.56
C VAL A 45 -11.77 4.48 5.11
N GLU A 46 -12.31 5.31 4.23
CA GLU A 46 -13.16 6.44 4.61
C GLU A 46 -14.47 5.97 5.25
N CYS A 47 -14.68 6.39 6.49
CA CYS A 47 -15.83 6.07 7.31
C CYS A 47 -16.39 7.37 7.92
N GLY A 48 -17.14 8.12 7.12
CA GLY A 48 -17.66 9.43 7.53
C GLY A 48 -16.54 10.45 7.68
N TYR A 49 -16.39 11.05 8.87
CA TYR A 49 -15.39 12.10 9.13
C TYR A 49 -13.97 11.58 9.44
N LYS A 50 -13.75 10.26 9.40
CA LYS A 50 -12.48 9.61 9.76
C LYS A 50 -12.11 8.49 8.80
N TYR A 51 -10.82 8.23 8.69
CA TYR A 51 -10.30 7.01 8.05
C TYR A 51 -10.09 5.93 9.11
N ARG A 52 -10.48 4.71 8.77
CA ARG A 52 -10.28 3.52 9.61
C ARG A 52 -9.30 2.56 8.94
N PHE A 53 -8.50 1.91 9.77
CA PHE A 53 -7.63 0.79 9.43
C PHE A 53 -8.19 -0.47 10.08
N PHE A 54 -7.97 -1.63 9.47
CA PHE A 54 -8.51 -2.91 9.92
C PHE A 54 -7.45 -4.02 9.91
N GLY A 55 -7.46 -4.87 10.93
CA GLY A 55 -6.57 -6.02 11.06
C GLY A 55 -5.10 -5.62 11.13
N GLU A 56 -4.26 -6.30 10.35
CA GLU A 56 -2.82 -6.03 10.25
C GLU A 56 -2.52 -4.56 9.89
N ASP A 57 -3.34 -3.95 9.03
CA ASP A 57 -3.18 -2.54 8.65
C ASP A 57 -3.34 -1.61 9.86
N ALA A 58 -4.20 -1.97 10.82
CA ALA A 58 -4.38 -1.21 12.06
C ALA A 58 -3.19 -1.36 13.02
N GLU A 59 -2.58 -2.53 13.08
CA GLU A 59 -1.37 -2.77 13.89
C GLU A 59 -0.16 -2.02 13.34
N ILE A 60 0.02 -2.05 12.01
CA ILE A 60 1.04 -1.25 11.31
C ILE A 60 0.79 0.24 11.58
N ALA A 61 -0.45 0.71 11.41
CA ALA A 61 -0.80 2.09 11.67
C ALA A 61 -0.55 2.48 13.13
N ALA A 62 -0.87 1.62 14.10
CA ALA A 62 -0.63 1.87 15.52
C ALA A 62 0.86 2.05 15.81
N LYS A 63 1.69 1.13 15.31
CA LYS A 63 3.14 1.15 15.49
C LYS A 63 3.81 2.36 14.83
N GLU A 64 3.49 2.64 13.57
CA GLU A 64 4.18 3.69 12.80
C GLU A 64 3.63 5.09 13.07
N LEU A 65 2.33 5.22 13.36
CA LEU A 65 1.68 6.50 13.60
C LEU A 65 1.62 6.89 15.09
N ASN A 66 1.97 5.97 16.00
CA ASN A 66 1.80 6.12 17.45
C ASN A 66 0.34 6.38 17.83
N ILE A 67 -0.58 5.60 17.26
CA ILE A 67 -2.01 5.67 17.57
C ILE A 67 -2.47 4.39 18.26
N TYR A 68 -3.54 4.49 19.03
CA TYR A 68 -4.10 3.33 19.73
C TYR A 68 -4.86 2.41 18.76
N CYS A 69 -4.56 1.11 18.79
CA CYS A 69 -5.37 0.07 18.15
C CYS A 69 -6.06 -0.79 19.21
N HIS A 70 -7.29 -1.20 18.92
CA HIS A 70 -8.07 -2.08 19.78
C HIS A 70 -8.90 -3.05 18.94
N LEU A 71 -9.28 -4.17 19.53
CA LEU A 71 -10.20 -5.11 18.90
C LEU A 71 -11.59 -4.50 18.84
N ASP A 72 -12.11 -4.31 17.64
CA ASP A 72 -13.49 -3.90 17.39
C ASP A 72 -14.15 -4.96 16.51
N HIS A 73 -15.19 -5.61 17.03
CA HIS A 73 -15.83 -6.78 16.41
C HIS A 73 -14.81 -7.89 16.09
N ASN A 74 -14.47 -8.08 14.81
CA ASN A 74 -13.61 -9.16 14.35
C ASN A 74 -12.17 -8.71 14.02
N PHE A 75 -11.88 -7.40 14.05
CA PHE A 75 -10.60 -6.86 13.61
C PHE A 75 -10.00 -5.86 14.58
N MET A 76 -8.66 -5.84 14.65
CA MET A 76 -7.96 -4.70 15.21
C MET A 76 -8.29 -3.45 14.40
N THR A 77 -8.69 -2.38 15.09
CA THR A 77 -9.08 -1.11 14.47
C THR A 77 -8.20 0.01 15.01
N ALA A 78 -7.76 0.87 14.08
CA ALA A 78 -7.24 2.19 14.39
C ALA A 78 -7.96 3.24 13.52
N SER A 79 -7.96 4.51 13.93
CA SER A 79 -8.62 5.56 13.15
C SER A 79 -7.91 6.91 13.23
N ILE A 80 -8.02 7.69 12.16
CA ILE A 80 -7.46 9.04 12.04
C ILE A 80 -8.53 10.00 11.46
N PRO A 81 -8.54 11.28 11.85
CA PRO A 81 -9.45 12.27 11.27
C PRO A 81 -9.19 12.50 9.77
N SER A 82 -10.24 12.73 8.97
CA SER A 82 -10.12 12.90 7.51
C SER A 82 -9.21 14.06 7.09
N HIS A 83 -9.19 15.15 7.85
CA HIS A 83 -8.33 16.30 7.59
C HIS A 83 -6.84 16.01 7.84
N ARG A 84 -6.50 15.00 8.67
CA ARG A 84 -5.12 14.57 8.96
C ARG A 84 -4.61 13.47 8.03
N LEU A 85 -5.40 13.03 7.06
CA LEU A 85 -5.02 11.94 6.13
C LEU A 85 -3.61 12.14 5.56
N PHE A 86 -3.32 13.32 5.02
CA PHE A 86 -2.04 13.61 4.37
C PHE A 86 -0.83 13.40 5.28
N VAL A 87 -0.94 13.79 6.56
CA VAL A 87 0.13 13.64 7.55
C VAL A 87 0.46 12.16 7.77
N HIS A 88 -0.57 11.35 7.96
CA HIS A 88 -0.41 9.93 8.27
C HIS A 88 -0.01 9.12 7.04
N VAL A 89 -0.54 9.44 5.85
CA VAL A 89 -0.12 8.81 4.59
C VAL A 89 1.36 9.06 4.34
N ARG A 90 1.84 10.31 4.47
CA ARG A 90 3.27 10.62 4.30
C ARG A 90 4.16 9.85 5.28
N ARG A 91 3.76 9.75 6.55
CA ARG A 91 4.50 8.98 7.56
C ARG A 91 4.59 7.50 7.20
N LEU A 92 3.50 6.88 6.78
CA LEU A 92 3.48 5.47 6.36
C LEU A 92 4.33 5.24 5.10
N VAL A 93 4.23 6.14 4.11
CA VAL A 93 5.01 6.04 2.88
C VAL A 93 6.50 6.25 3.12
N ALA A 94 6.88 7.19 4.00
CA ALA A 94 8.28 7.40 4.40
C ALA A 94 8.90 6.13 5.02
N LYS A 95 8.09 5.35 5.75
CA LYS A 95 8.46 4.04 6.30
C LYS A 95 8.51 2.91 5.26
N GLY A 96 8.17 3.19 4.01
CA GLY A 96 8.21 2.22 2.91
C GLY A 96 6.93 1.42 2.71
N HIS A 97 5.84 1.77 3.40
CA HIS A 97 4.55 1.12 3.15
C HIS A 97 3.88 1.68 1.90
N LYS A 98 3.31 0.79 1.09
CA LYS A 98 2.35 1.15 0.05
C LYS A 98 1.02 1.48 0.71
N VAL A 99 0.46 2.66 0.45
CA VAL A 99 -0.76 3.13 1.13
C VAL A 99 -1.87 3.33 0.11
N GLY A 100 -2.99 2.65 0.30
CA GLY A 100 -4.20 2.83 -0.50
C GLY A 100 -5.22 3.71 0.21
N VAL A 101 -5.75 4.72 -0.46
CA VAL A 101 -6.86 5.54 0.06
C VAL A 101 -8.16 5.12 -0.59
N VAL A 102 -9.10 4.69 0.24
CA VAL A 102 -10.42 4.22 -0.16
C VAL A 102 -11.44 5.27 0.26
N LYS A 103 -12.16 5.84 -0.71
CA LYS A 103 -13.19 6.87 -0.47
C LYS A 103 -14.59 6.36 -0.77
N GLN A 104 -15.58 7.05 -0.19
CA GLN A 104 -16.98 6.83 -0.50
C GLN A 104 -17.32 7.44 -1.87
N MET A 105 -17.94 6.66 -2.75
CA MET A 105 -18.29 7.11 -4.11
C MET A 105 -19.63 7.84 -4.16
N GLU A 106 -20.43 7.72 -3.11
CA GLU A 106 -21.77 8.30 -3.00
C GLU A 106 -21.81 9.33 -1.88
N THR A 107 -22.51 10.44 -2.10
CA THR A 107 -22.82 11.40 -1.04
C THR A 107 -24.11 10.98 -0.30
N ALA A 108 -24.26 11.40 0.95
CA ALA A 108 -25.45 11.07 1.74
C ALA A 108 -26.76 11.54 1.08
N ALA A 109 -26.73 12.71 0.43
CA ALA A 109 -27.89 13.25 -0.30
C ALA A 109 -28.26 12.39 -1.52
N LEU A 110 -27.28 12.03 -2.36
CA LEU A 110 -27.50 11.19 -3.53
C LEU A 110 -27.97 9.79 -3.14
N LYS A 111 -27.41 9.24 -2.05
CA LYS A 111 -27.81 7.93 -1.55
C LYS A 111 -29.23 7.92 -1.00
N ALA A 112 -29.63 8.96 -0.27
CA ALA A 112 -30.98 9.09 0.27
C ALA A 112 -32.04 9.19 -0.84
N ALA A 113 -31.68 9.77 -1.99
CA ALA A 113 -32.55 9.90 -3.16
C ALA A 113 -32.52 8.67 -4.10
N GLY A 114 -31.52 7.80 -3.97
CA GLY A 114 -31.33 6.63 -4.84
C GLY A 114 -32.06 5.37 -4.37
N GLU A 115 -32.12 4.38 -5.25
CA GLU A 115 -32.74 3.07 -4.97
C GLU A 115 -32.01 2.31 -3.84
N ASN A 116 -30.72 2.59 -3.64
CA ASN A 116 -29.83 1.99 -2.65
C ASN A 116 -29.80 2.73 -1.29
N LYS A 117 -30.87 3.44 -0.91
CA LYS A 117 -30.93 4.25 0.33
C LYS A 117 -30.65 3.48 1.62
N SER A 118 -31.03 2.19 1.67
CA SER A 118 -30.86 1.33 2.85
C SER A 118 -29.55 0.53 2.85
N SER A 119 -28.76 0.59 1.78
CA SER A 119 -27.51 -0.18 1.66
C SER A 119 -26.32 0.59 2.24
N LEU A 120 -25.18 -0.08 2.42
CA LEU A 120 -23.93 0.57 2.82
C LEU A 120 -23.42 1.52 1.72
N PHE A 121 -22.76 2.62 2.07
CA PHE A 121 -22.08 3.47 1.09
C PHE A 121 -21.09 2.65 0.26
N SER A 122 -21.16 2.79 -1.07
CA SER A 122 -20.19 2.17 -1.97
C SER A 122 -18.83 2.86 -1.81
N ARG A 123 -17.76 2.06 -1.79
CA ARG A 123 -16.39 2.53 -1.59
C ARG A 123 -15.50 1.92 -2.66
N LYS A 124 -14.52 2.70 -3.10
CA LYS A 124 -13.50 2.24 -4.05
C LYS A 124 -12.15 2.84 -3.68
N LEU A 125 -11.08 2.13 -4.04
CA LEU A 125 -9.73 2.68 -3.99
C LEU A 125 -9.65 3.85 -4.99
N THR A 126 -9.35 5.05 -4.50
CA THR A 126 -9.23 6.25 -5.33
C THR A 126 -7.80 6.61 -5.63
N ALA A 127 -6.88 6.30 -4.72
CA ALA A 127 -5.46 6.61 -4.89
C ALA A 127 -4.59 5.57 -4.19
N LEU A 128 -3.38 5.38 -4.73
CA LEU A 128 -2.35 4.53 -4.17
C LEU A 128 -1.04 5.31 -4.14
N TYR A 129 -0.38 5.29 -2.98
CA TYR A 129 0.79 6.09 -2.69
C TYR A 129 1.96 5.19 -2.31
N THR A 130 3.08 5.41 -2.96
CA THR A 130 4.40 4.82 -2.67
C THR A 130 5.43 5.94 -2.55
N LYS A 131 6.69 5.63 -2.22
CA LYS A 131 7.74 6.64 -2.04
C LYS A 131 7.89 7.54 -3.28
N SER A 132 7.81 6.97 -4.47
CA SER A 132 7.93 7.72 -5.73
C SER A 132 6.65 8.39 -6.21
N THR A 133 5.47 7.95 -5.74
CA THR A 133 4.15 8.35 -6.28
C THR A 133 3.33 9.23 -5.32
N LEU A 134 3.99 10.00 -4.44
CA LEU A 134 3.34 10.94 -3.51
C LEU A 134 2.78 12.19 -4.23
N ILE A 135 1.84 11.99 -5.14
CA ILE A 135 1.23 13.03 -5.98
C ILE A 135 -0.29 12.99 -5.82
N GLY A 136 -0.91 14.15 -5.64
CA GLY A 136 -2.35 14.30 -5.64
C GLY A 136 -2.83 15.39 -4.68
N GLU A 137 -4.03 15.90 -4.93
CA GLU A 137 -4.64 16.98 -4.13
C GLU A 137 -4.78 16.60 -2.65
N ASP A 138 -5.08 15.33 -2.37
CA ASP A 138 -5.21 14.80 -1.00
C ASP A 138 -3.93 14.96 -0.17
N ILE A 139 -2.77 15.09 -0.82
CA ILE A 139 -1.45 15.19 -0.19
C ILE A 139 -0.84 16.58 -0.42
N LEU A 140 -0.73 16.99 -1.68
CA LEU A 140 0.02 18.19 -2.11
C LEU A 140 -0.69 19.49 -1.76
N PHE A 141 -2.00 19.57 -1.99
CA PHE A 141 -2.75 20.80 -1.73
C PHE A 141 -2.83 21.11 -0.23
N LYS A 142 -3.00 20.08 0.60
CA LYS A 142 -3.04 20.21 2.06
C LYS A 142 -1.67 20.48 2.68
N GLN A 143 -0.58 19.99 2.06
CA GLN A 143 0.77 20.37 2.46
C GLN A 143 0.97 21.88 2.35
N ILE A 144 0.66 22.45 1.17
CA ILE A 144 0.83 23.88 0.90
C ILE A 144 -0.06 24.71 1.83
N TRP A 145 -1.33 24.32 2.01
CA TRP A 145 -2.24 25.00 2.92
C TRP A 145 -1.77 24.94 4.38
N PHE A 146 -1.32 23.78 4.85
CA PHE A 146 -0.80 23.63 6.21
C PHE A 146 0.47 24.47 6.42
N GLN A 147 1.38 24.47 5.45
CA GLN A 147 2.63 25.24 5.49
C GLN A 147 2.37 26.75 5.43
N THR A 148 1.37 27.19 4.65
CA THR A 148 0.96 28.60 4.54
C THR A 148 0.26 29.11 5.81
N LEU A 149 -0.41 28.24 6.57
CA LEU A 149 -1.09 28.63 7.82
C LEU A 149 -0.20 28.58 9.07
N THR A 150 0.95 27.88 9.02
CA THR A 150 1.76 27.58 10.21
C THR A 150 3.13 28.26 10.27
N PHE A 151 3.45 29.18 9.34
CA PHE A 151 4.72 29.90 9.27
C PHE A 151 5.41 30.09 10.64
N GLY A 152 6.51 29.36 10.89
CA GLY A 152 7.41 29.63 12.01
C GLY A 152 8.17 28.48 12.66
N VAL A 153 7.99 27.21 12.26
CA VAL A 153 8.82 26.10 12.80
C VAL A 153 9.59 25.42 11.68
N ASP A 154 10.90 25.68 11.68
CA ASP A 154 11.93 24.84 11.08
C ASP A 154 11.75 23.39 11.56
N GLU A 155 11.28 22.51 10.68
CA GLU A 155 11.58 21.08 10.58
C GLU A 155 10.48 20.40 9.78
N VAL A 156 10.64 20.37 8.46
CA VAL A 156 10.79 19.14 7.64
C VAL A 156 11.24 19.63 6.26
N THR A 157 12.40 19.14 5.83
CA THR A 157 13.21 19.56 4.69
C THR A 157 12.43 19.86 3.39
N PRO A 158 12.77 20.95 2.66
CA PRO A 158 12.29 21.20 1.30
C PRO A 158 13.03 20.37 0.24
N ASP A 159 13.98 19.52 0.64
CA ASP A 159 14.58 18.56 -0.25
C ASP A 159 13.60 17.39 -0.40
N VAL A 160 12.79 17.44 -1.45
CA VAL A 160 12.41 16.20 -2.10
C VAL A 160 13.61 15.87 -3.00
N PRO A 161 14.59 15.06 -2.53
CA PRO A 161 15.62 14.55 -3.44
C PRO A 161 14.93 13.85 -4.60
N ASP A 162 15.65 13.68 -5.71
CA ASP A 162 15.06 13.14 -6.93
C ASP A 162 14.31 11.83 -6.66
N ASN A 163 12.96 11.91 -6.68
CA ASN A 163 12.09 10.77 -6.40
C ASN A 163 11.95 9.87 -7.64
N TYR A 164 13.07 9.44 -8.20
CA TYR A 164 13.04 8.56 -9.36
C TYR A 164 12.48 7.19 -8.98
N LEU A 165 11.53 6.74 -9.79
CA LEU A 165 11.08 5.36 -9.90
C LEU A 165 11.88 4.70 -11.02
N LEU A 166 12.76 3.76 -10.66
CA LEU A 166 13.61 3.06 -11.61
C LEU A 166 13.03 1.69 -11.95
N CYS A 167 12.73 1.44 -13.22
CA CYS A 167 12.46 0.11 -13.74
C CYS A 167 13.74 -0.47 -14.35
N VAL A 168 14.08 -1.71 -13.99
CA VAL A 168 15.23 -2.44 -14.55
C VAL A 168 14.71 -3.67 -15.26
N CYS A 169 15.14 -3.89 -16.50
CA CYS A 169 14.83 -5.08 -17.28
C CYS A 169 16.11 -5.66 -17.87
N GLU A 170 16.25 -6.97 -17.83
CA GLU A 170 17.39 -7.67 -18.43
C GLU A 170 16.92 -8.66 -19.48
N ASN A 171 17.64 -8.73 -20.60
CA ASN A 171 17.39 -9.70 -21.65
C ASN A 171 18.45 -10.82 -21.61
N GLY A 172 18.04 -11.98 -21.11
CA GLY A 172 18.87 -13.19 -21.04
C GLY A 172 18.88 -14.06 -22.29
N GLU A 173 18.16 -13.72 -23.36
CA GLU A 173 17.99 -14.63 -24.52
C GLU A 173 19.12 -14.55 -25.56
N ASN A 174 19.97 -13.52 -25.51
CA ASN A 174 21.10 -13.35 -26.46
C ASN A 174 22.34 -14.19 -26.09
N LEU A 175 22.13 -15.44 -25.63
CA LEU A 175 23.13 -16.28 -24.97
C LEU A 175 23.91 -17.24 -25.89
N ARG A 176 23.82 -17.09 -27.22
CA ARG A 176 24.47 -18.04 -28.15
C ARG A 176 25.97 -17.83 -28.37
N ASP A 177 26.55 -16.68 -28.00
CA ASP A 177 27.94 -16.35 -28.36
C ASP A 177 28.73 -15.50 -27.34
N ARG A 178 28.41 -15.55 -26.04
CA ARG A 178 29.05 -14.66 -25.05
C ARG A 178 29.56 -15.34 -23.80
N LYS A 179 30.57 -14.73 -23.17
CA LYS A 179 31.15 -15.14 -21.89
C LYS A 179 30.04 -15.31 -20.85
N LYS A 180 30.16 -16.34 -20.01
CA LYS A 180 29.20 -16.68 -18.94
C LYS A 180 28.99 -15.46 -18.02
N GLY A 181 27.82 -14.82 -18.10
CA GLY A 181 27.42 -13.71 -17.22
C GLY A 181 27.20 -12.34 -17.89
N ASP A 182 27.52 -12.20 -19.19
CA ASP A 182 27.21 -10.98 -19.94
C ASP A 182 25.71 -10.90 -20.26
N VAL A 183 25.14 -9.71 -20.09
CA VAL A 183 23.70 -9.44 -20.27
C VAL A 183 23.50 -8.06 -20.90
N VAL A 184 22.34 -7.85 -21.52
CA VAL A 184 21.90 -6.50 -21.92
C VAL A 184 20.82 -6.07 -20.95
N ILE A 185 21.02 -4.92 -20.31
CA ILE A 185 20.12 -4.34 -19.33
C ILE A 185 19.55 -3.06 -19.92
N GLY A 186 18.23 -2.92 -19.85
CA GLY A 186 17.50 -1.69 -20.10
C GLY A 186 17.01 -1.11 -18.78
N ILE A 187 17.17 0.20 -18.61
CA ILE A 187 16.59 0.91 -17.49
C ILE A 187 15.65 2.02 -17.95
N MET A 188 14.67 2.32 -17.12
CA MET A 188 13.78 3.47 -17.29
C MET A 188 13.55 4.10 -15.93
N ALA A 189 13.99 5.33 -15.74
CA ALA A 189 13.75 6.13 -14.55
C ALA A 189 12.70 7.21 -14.87
N ILE A 190 11.69 7.31 -14.01
CA ILE A 190 10.62 8.29 -14.13
C ILE A 190 10.57 9.08 -12.83
N GLN A 191 10.51 10.41 -12.92
CA GLN A 191 10.23 11.27 -11.77
C GLN A 191 8.79 11.76 -11.88
N PRO A 192 7.83 11.15 -11.16
CA PRO A 192 6.41 11.46 -11.36
C PRO A 192 6.06 12.94 -11.07
N THR A 193 6.83 13.60 -10.20
CA THR A 193 6.58 14.99 -9.78
C THR A 193 6.88 16.00 -10.87
N THR A 194 7.96 15.79 -11.63
CA THR A 194 8.40 16.67 -12.73
C THR A 194 7.90 16.18 -14.09
N GLY A 195 7.57 14.89 -14.21
CA GLY A 195 7.27 14.24 -15.48
C GLY A 195 8.50 13.89 -16.31
N GLU A 196 9.71 14.00 -15.73
CA GLU A 196 10.94 13.62 -16.42
C GLU A 196 11.02 12.10 -16.61
N VAL A 197 11.49 11.69 -17.80
CA VAL A 197 11.70 10.29 -18.17
C VAL A 197 13.10 10.13 -18.73
N ILE A 198 13.89 9.27 -18.10
CA ILE A 198 15.23 8.88 -18.52
C ILE A 198 15.19 7.40 -18.86
N PHE A 199 15.75 7.00 -19.99
CA PHE A 199 15.90 5.60 -20.35
C PHE A 199 17.29 5.34 -20.92
N ASP A 200 17.81 4.15 -20.71
CA ASP A 200 19.11 3.75 -21.23
C ASP A 200 19.15 2.22 -21.45
N SER A 201 19.97 1.78 -22.39
CA SER A 201 20.19 0.36 -22.70
C SER A 201 21.67 0.11 -22.93
N PHE A 202 22.23 -0.80 -22.13
CA PHE A 202 23.66 -1.06 -22.10
C PHE A 202 23.95 -2.54 -21.91
N ARG A 203 25.15 -2.95 -22.33
CA ARG A 203 25.66 -4.29 -22.03
C ARG A 203 26.42 -4.24 -20.72
N ASP A 204 26.15 -5.19 -19.86
CA ASP A 204 26.84 -5.32 -18.58
C ASP A 204 27.50 -6.69 -18.43
N SER A 205 28.58 -6.72 -17.68
CA SER A 205 29.34 -7.92 -17.33
C SER A 205 28.80 -8.54 -16.04
N ALA A 206 29.33 -9.69 -15.64
CA ALA A 206 28.97 -10.36 -14.38
C ALA A 206 29.14 -9.49 -13.12
N SER A 207 29.94 -8.41 -13.17
CA SER A 207 30.14 -7.49 -12.04
C SER A 207 29.02 -6.47 -11.87
N ARG A 208 28.17 -6.25 -12.89
CA ARG A 208 27.08 -5.28 -12.89
C ARG A 208 27.50 -3.81 -12.64
N SER A 209 28.73 -3.45 -13.00
CA SER A 209 29.30 -2.12 -12.74
C SER A 209 28.56 -0.99 -13.47
N GLU A 210 28.06 -1.26 -14.68
CA GLU A 210 27.33 -0.27 -15.47
C GLU A 210 25.94 0.02 -14.87
N LEU A 211 25.26 -1.02 -14.38
CA LEU A 211 24.01 -0.87 -13.65
C LEU A 211 24.23 -0.12 -12.32
N GLU A 212 25.24 -0.50 -11.55
CA GLU A 212 25.59 0.14 -10.29
C GLU A 212 25.84 1.65 -10.46
N SER A 213 26.65 2.03 -11.45
CA SER A 213 26.94 3.43 -11.77
C SER A 213 25.67 4.26 -12.05
N ARG A 214 24.68 3.67 -12.75
CA ARG A 214 23.41 4.34 -13.05
C ARG A 214 22.52 4.45 -11.83
N VAL A 215 22.45 3.42 -10.98
CA VAL A 215 21.70 3.47 -9.72
C VAL A 215 22.28 4.53 -8.78
N LEU A 216 23.61 4.59 -8.65
CA LEU A 216 24.29 5.58 -7.82
C LEU A 216 24.12 7.02 -8.36
N ARG A 217 24.05 7.19 -9.67
CA ARG A 217 23.81 8.50 -10.31
C ARG A 217 22.36 8.96 -10.16
N LEU A 218 21.40 8.07 -10.40
CA LEU A 218 19.98 8.39 -10.39
C LEU A 218 19.38 8.42 -8.98
N GLN A 219 20.03 7.76 -8.00
CA GLN A 219 19.58 7.66 -6.61
C GLN A 219 18.06 7.38 -6.46
N PRO A 220 17.52 6.33 -7.11
CA PRO A 220 16.09 6.08 -7.11
C PRO A 220 15.58 5.74 -5.71
N VAL A 221 14.40 6.28 -5.38
CA VAL A 221 13.72 6.02 -4.09
C VAL A 221 12.88 4.74 -4.11
N GLU A 222 12.60 4.23 -5.31
CA GLU A 222 11.80 3.03 -5.53
C GLU A 222 12.26 2.34 -6.83
N ILE A 223 12.40 1.01 -6.80
CA ILE A 223 12.86 0.22 -7.94
C ILE A 223 11.82 -0.85 -8.28
N ILE A 224 11.40 -0.90 -9.55
CA ILE A 224 10.55 -1.94 -10.12
C ILE A 224 11.44 -2.99 -10.78
N LEU A 225 11.32 -4.21 -10.30
CA LEU A 225 12.08 -5.36 -10.78
C LEU A 225 11.15 -6.41 -11.37
N PRO A 226 11.58 -7.14 -12.41
CA PRO A 226 10.85 -8.30 -12.91
C PRO A 226 10.88 -9.44 -11.88
N SER A 227 9.96 -10.39 -12.03
CA SER A 227 9.86 -11.56 -11.14
C SER A 227 11.07 -12.50 -11.23
N ARG A 228 11.85 -12.40 -12.29
CA ARG A 228 13.10 -13.14 -12.50
C ARG A 228 14.18 -12.17 -12.94
N LEU A 229 15.24 -12.13 -12.15
CA LEU A 229 16.50 -11.47 -12.46
C LEU A 229 17.62 -12.51 -12.40
N SER A 230 18.75 -12.19 -13.01
CA SER A 230 19.98 -12.95 -12.89
C SER A 230 20.54 -12.81 -11.48
N ASP A 231 21.15 -13.88 -10.97
CA ASP A 231 21.71 -13.94 -9.62
C ASP A 231 22.66 -12.76 -9.31
N GLN A 232 23.38 -12.26 -10.33
CA GLN A 232 24.29 -11.13 -10.20
C GLN A 232 23.51 -9.82 -10.01
N SER A 233 22.47 -9.60 -10.80
CA SER A 233 21.62 -8.40 -10.69
C SER A 233 20.88 -8.37 -9.36
N GLU A 234 20.35 -9.51 -8.90
CA GLU A 234 19.65 -9.61 -7.62
C GLU A 234 20.58 -9.34 -6.42
N LYS A 235 21.82 -9.86 -6.46
CA LYS A 235 22.85 -9.56 -5.45
C LYS A 235 23.21 -8.08 -5.38
N LEU A 236 23.36 -7.42 -6.54
CA LEU A 236 23.65 -5.99 -6.56
C LEU A 236 22.49 -5.20 -5.96
N ILE A 237 21.26 -5.44 -6.41
CA ILE A 237 20.10 -4.67 -5.94
C ILE A 237 19.81 -4.93 -4.45
N SER A 238 19.99 -6.17 -3.96
CA SER A 238 19.87 -6.45 -2.52
C SER A 238 20.98 -5.77 -1.69
N SER A 239 22.19 -5.68 -2.22
CA SER A 239 23.28 -4.93 -1.58
C SER A 239 22.99 -3.43 -1.52
N ILE A 240 22.39 -2.86 -2.57
CA ILE A 240 22.05 -1.43 -2.61
C ILE A 240 20.87 -1.10 -1.70
N THR A 241 19.86 -1.98 -1.64
CA THR A 241 18.65 -1.75 -0.83
C THR A 241 18.84 -2.06 0.66
N SER A 242 19.92 -2.75 1.05
CA SER A 242 20.26 -3.03 2.45
C SER A 242 21.20 -1.99 3.09
N MET A 243 21.76 -1.07 2.29
CA MET A 243 22.47 0.11 2.78
C MET A 243 21.49 1.18 3.30
#